data_AF-A0A2H0T9Y3-F1
#
_entry.id   AF-A0A2H0T9Y3-F1
#
_cell.length_a   1.000
_cell.length_b   1.000
_cell.length_c   1.000
_cell.angle_alpha   90.00
_cell.angle_beta   90.00
_cell.angle_gamma   90.00
#
_symmetry.space_group_name_H-M   'P 1'
#
loop_
_entity.id
_entity.type
_entity.pdbx_description
1 polymer ?
#
loop_
_entity_poly.entity_id
_entity_poly.type
_entity_poly.pdbx_seq_one_letter_code
_entity_poly.pdbx_strand_id
1 'polypeptide(L)'
;MMFYPPDNLTPAEIGAIWDETVDNKDISANIVNLAVRGYIKIKKTEKGIILKSDDYMLQRLKRDQEKNLEGFDQKLINSLFFADDTVILSKLKDKFSKELEAVKDSLYKDITAKGYFPKNPDKLRKKYTGIGIFILAAPLFIIELIGITAILAIMLSGFMIFVFSFIIPSKTKKGVLTKEYIMGFKEYLSMVEKDRIKFFNAPEKNPETFEKFLSYAMVLGVEKEWAEQFKEIYNQNPSWYEDSSGVAFNPVLFTANVNSFSSYTGNILSSTPSSSGSGGGGFSGGGFGGGGGGSW
;
A
#
# COMPACT_ATOMS: atom_id res chain seq x y z
N MET A 1 -8.51 -14.14 -20.31
CA MET A 1 -7.96 -13.47 -19.13
C MET A 1 -6.66 -14.17 -18.79
N MET A 2 -5.56 -13.44 -18.57
CA MET A 2 -4.31 -14.05 -18.11
C MET A 2 -4.26 -13.97 -16.58
N PHE A 3 -3.68 -14.98 -15.92
CA PHE A 3 -3.73 -15.18 -14.46
C PHE A 3 -2.44 -14.74 -13.74
N TYR A 4 -1.61 -13.96 -14.44
CA TYR A 4 -0.36 -13.42 -13.92
C TYR A 4 -0.49 -11.91 -13.75
N PRO A 5 0.25 -11.26 -12.84
CA PRO A 5 0.27 -9.81 -12.75
C PRO A 5 0.53 -9.19 -14.13
N PRO A 6 -0.29 -8.22 -14.58
CA PRO A 6 -0.14 -7.64 -15.91
C PRO A 6 1.21 -6.94 -16.02
N ASP A 7 1.82 -6.98 -17.19
CA ASP A 7 3.07 -6.26 -17.52
C ASP A 7 4.24 -6.47 -16.53
N ASN A 8 4.28 -7.60 -15.80
CA ASN A 8 5.24 -7.84 -14.70
C ASN A 8 5.25 -6.73 -13.63
N LEU A 9 4.10 -6.09 -13.39
CA LEU A 9 3.97 -5.07 -12.35
C LEU A 9 4.26 -5.63 -10.97
N THR A 10 4.91 -4.84 -10.14
CA THR A 10 5.10 -5.18 -8.73
C THR A 10 3.77 -5.05 -7.97
N PRO A 11 3.61 -5.68 -6.80
CA PRO A 11 2.41 -5.50 -5.99
C PRO A 11 2.12 -4.05 -5.66
N ALA A 12 3.13 -3.24 -5.36
CA ALA A 12 2.91 -1.83 -5.05
C ALA A 12 2.41 -1.04 -6.27
N GLU A 13 2.90 -1.35 -7.47
CA GLU A 13 2.38 -0.75 -8.70
C GLU A 13 0.94 -1.16 -8.96
N ILE A 14 0.58 -2.43 -8.70
CA ILE A 14 -0.80 -2.91 -8.80
C ILE A 14 -1.72 -2.16 -7.83
N GLY A 15 -1.29 -1.95 -6.58
CA GLY A 15 -2.03 -1.16 -5.59
C GLY A 15 -2.27 0.26 -6.05
N ALA A 16 -1.19 0.94 -6.46
CA ALA A 16 -1.26 2.30 -6.95
C ALA A 16 -2.12 2.45 -8.21
N ILE A 17 -2.12 1.46 -9.12
CA ILE A 17 -3.01 1.47 -10.29
C ILE A 17 -4.45 1.18 -9.88
N TRP A 18 -4.68 0.31 -8.89
CA TRP A 18 -6.01 -0.06 -8.43
C TRP A 18 -6.77 1.13 -7.82
N ASP A 19 -6.18 1.82 -6.84
CA ASP A 19 -6.82 2.88 -6.05
C ASP A 19 -6.26 4.31 -6.30
N GLU A 20 -5.28 4.46 -7.20
CA GLU A 20 -4.65 5.75 -7.54
C GLU A 20 -3.83 6.37 -6.40
N THR A 21 -3.51 5.59 -5.37
CA THR A 21 -2.77 6.02 -4.20
C THR A 21 -1.63 5.07 -3.89
N VAL A 22 -0.51 5.61 -3.43
CA VAL A 22 0.57 4.82 -2.83
C VAL A 22 0.38 4.81 -1.33
N ASP A 23 -0.21 3.71 -0.86
CA ASP A 23 -0.45 3.45 0.55
C ASP A 23 0.77 2.77 1.19
N ASN A 24 0.86 2.85 2.51
CA ASN A 24 1.94 2.18 3.24
C ASN A 24 1.80 0.64 3.14
N LYS A 25 0.57 0.15 2.94
CA LYS A 25 0.25 -1.27 2.71
C LYS A 25 0.90 -1.79 1.41
N ASP A 26 1.02 -0.93 0.40
CA ASP A 26 1.61 -1.28 -0.90
C ASP A 26 3.11 -1.46 -0.76
N ILE A 27 3.74 -0.56 0.00
CA ILE A 27 5.18 -0.64 0.32
C ILE A 27 5.47 -1.89 1.13
N SER A 28 4.70 -2.17 2.19
CA SER A 28 4.92 -3.36 3.02
C SER A 28 4.69 -4.67 2.27
N ALA A 29 3.67 -4.75 1.42
CA ALA A 29 3.46 -5.89 0.54
C ALA A 29 4.59 -6.06 -0.48
N ASN A 30 5.17 -4.96 -0.97
CA ASN A 30 6.32 -5.05 -1.87
C ASN A 30 7.63 -5.45 -1.16
N ILE A 31 7.76 -5.21 0.14
CA ILE A 31 8.84 -5.80 0.96
C ILE A 31 8.69 -7.33 0.98
N VAL A 32 7.47 -7.85 1.13
CA VAL A 32 7.19 -9.29 1.02
C VAL A 32 7.52 -9.80 -0.38
N ASN A 33 7.18 -9.06 -1.43
CA ASN A 33 7.56 -9.42 -2.81
C ASN A 33 9.08 -9.50 -3.03
N LEU A 34 9.83 -8.54 -2.49
CA LEU A 34 11.30 -8.59 -2.51
C LEU A 34 11.84 -9.78 -1.73
N ALA A 35 11.16 -10.18 -0.63
CA ALA A 35 11.51 -11.36 0.13
C ALA A 35 11.27 -12.66 -0.65
N VAL A 36 10.10 -12.79 -1.29
CA VAL A 36 9.76 -13.92 -2.19
C VAL A 36 10.75 -14.02 -3.35
N ARG A 37 11.21 -12.89 -3.91
CA ARG A 37 12.25 -12.84 -4.95
C ARG A 37 13.67 -13.12 -4.42
N GLY A 38 13.83 -13.30 -3.11
CA GLY A 38 15.06 -13.68 -2.43
C GLY A 38 16.05 -12.53 -2.22
N TYR A 39 15.60 -11.26 -2.27
CA TYR A 39 16.44 -10.10 -1.93
C TYR A 39 16.49 -9.84 -0.42
N ILE A 40 15.42 -10.20 0.29
CA ILE A 40 15.23 -9.92 1.72
C ILE A 40 14.85 -11.21 2.44
N LYS A 41 15.40 -11.43 3.63
CA LYS A 41 14.87 -12.38 4.60
C LYS A 41 14.17 -11.62 5.73
N ILE A 42 12.95 -12.04 6.08
CA ILE A 42 12.16 -11.47 7.17
C ILE A 42 12.24 -12.43 8.34
N LYS A 43 12.75 -11.96 9.48
CA LYS A 43 12.80 -12.72 10.73
C LYS A 43 11.90 -12.06 11.76
N LYS A 44 10.94 -12.82 12.28
CA LYS A 44 10.14 -12.41 13.45
C LYS A 44 11.03 -12.47 14.68
N THR A 45 11.00 -11.44 15.51
CA THR A 45 11.81 -11.34 16.73
C THR A 45 10.91 -11.11 17.94
N GLU A 46 11.33 -11.60 19.11
CA GLU A 46 10.60 -11.39 20.35
C GLU A 46 10.65 -9.92 20.81
N LYS A 47 9.61 -9.53 21.57
CA LYS A 47 9.29 -8.17 22.04
C LYS A 47 10.51 -7.27 22.27
N GLY A 48 10.55 -6.13 21.57
CA GLY A 48 11.38 -5.01 21.98
C GLY A 48 10.92 -4.42 23.31
N ILE A 49 11.85 -3.96 24.15
CA ILE A 49 11.64 -3.39 25.51
C ILE A 49 10.62 -2.22 25.53
N ILE A 50 10.29 -1.65 24.35
CA ILE A 50 9.49 -0.42 24.18
C ILE A 50 8.06 -0.68 23.65
N LEU A 51 7.74 -1.85 23.07
CA LEU A 51 6.43 -2.10 22.42
C LEU A 51 5.72 -3.39 22.89
N LYS A 52 4.38 -3.36 22.90
CA LYS A 52 3.50 -4.50 23.26
C LYS A 52 3.27 -5.53 22.13
N SER A 53 3.89 -5.34 20.96
CA SER A 53 3.75 -6.21 19.77
C SER A 53 5.10 -6.80 19.35
N ASP A 54 5.06 -7.88 18.56
CA ASP A 54 6.25 -8.47 17.92
C ASP A 54 6.99 -7.44 17.05
N ASP A 55 8.31 -7.54 16.99
CA ASP A 55 9.19 -6.74 16.11
C ASP A 55 9.80 -7.65 15.04
N TYR A 56 10.36 -7.07 13.98
CA TYR A 56 10.91 -7.82 12.86
C TYR A 56 12.27 -7.31 12.43
N MET A 57 13.12 -8.24 12.02
CA MET A 57 14.42 -7.98 11.46
C MET A 57 14.40 -8.31 9.96
N LEU A 58 14.89 -7.38 9.15
CA LEU A 58 15.13 -7.58 7.73
C LEU A 58 16.61 -7.83 7.51
N GLN A 59 16.93 -8.87 6.74
CA GLN A 59 18.30 -9.21 6.33
C GLN A 59 18.40 -9.14 4.80
N ARG A 60 19.39 -8.40 4.29
CA ARG A 60 19.71 -8.27 2.86
C ARG A 60 20.46 -9.52 2.41
N LEU A 61 20.06 -10.11 1.27
CA LEU A 61 20.64 -11.38 0.79
C LEU A 61 21.50 -11.24 -0.47
N LYS A 62 21.10 -10.42 -1.44
CA LYS A 62 21.64 -10.41 -2.81
C LYS A 62 22.18 -9.05 -3.26
N ARG A 63 23.06 -8.44 -2.47
CA ARG A 63 23.56 -7.07 -2.69
C ARG A 63 24.19 -6.87 -4.09
N ASP A 64 24.81 -7.90 -4.64
CA ASP A 64 25.42 -7.93 -5.97
C ASP A 64 24.41 -8.00 -7.12
N GLN A 65 23.21 -8.54 -6.88
CA GLN A 65 22.14 -8.68 -7.87
C GLN A 65 21.14 -7.52 -7.85
N GLU A 66 21.22 -6.64 -6.85
CA GLU A 66 20.34 -5.47 -6.73
C GLU A 66 20.51 -4.45 -7.86
N LYS A 67 21.63 -4.47 -8.58
CA LYS A 67 21.78 -3.72 -9.84
C LYS A 67 20.72 -4.05 -10.89
N ASN A 68 20.04 -5.20 -10.75
CA ASN A 68 18.93 -5.61 -11.62
C ASN A 68 17.57 -5.10 -11.13
N LEU A 69 17.50 -4.50 -9.93
CA LEU A 69 16.33 -3.78 -9.48
C LEU A 69 16.36 -2.37 -10.10
N GLU A 70 15.21 -1.92 -10.56
CA GLU A 70 15.05 -0.61 -11.19
C GLU A 70 13.96 0.19 -10.47
N GLY A 71 14.03 1.52 -10.60
CA GLY A 71 13.01 2.44 -10.10
C GLY A 71 12.71 2.27 -8.62
N PHE A 72 11.44 2.03 -8.31
CA PHE A 72 10.87 1.91 -6.99
C PHE A 72 11.51 0.81 -6.15
N ASP A 73 11.74 -0.39 -6.71
CA ASP A 73 12.31 -1.51 -5.95
C ASP A 73 13.73 -1.15 -5.45
N GLN A 74 14.52 -0.52 -6.33
CA GLN A 74 15.86 -0.08 -6.00
C GLN A 74 15.85 1.06 -4.98
N LYS A 75 14.91 2.01 -5.12
CA LYS A 75 14.76 3.09 -4.13
C LYS A 75 14.34 2.54 -2.77
N LEU A 76 13.39 1.60 -2.74
CA LEU A 76 12.88 0.96 -1.54
C LEU A 76 13.98 0.19 -0.81
N ILE A 77 14.71 -0.71 -1.48
CA ILE A 77 15.74 -1.52 -0.83
C ILE A 77 16.86 -0.65 -0.25
N ASN A 78 17.29 0.39 -0.97
CA ASN A 78 18.30 1.34 -0.48
C ASN A 78 17.81 2.16 0.71
N SER A 79 16.53 2.55 0.73
CA SER A 79 15.93 3.26 1.87
C SER A 79 15.66 2.36 3.07
N LEU A 80 15.50 1.04 2.89
CA LEU A 80 15.35 0.09 3.99
C LEU A 80 16.69 -0.19 4.69
N PHE A 81 17.73 -0.44 3.90
CA PHE A 81 19.00 -0.95 4.41
C PHE A 81 20.06 0.13 4.58
N PHE A 82 19.98 1.24 3.83
CA PHE A 82 21.04 2.23 3.76
C PHE A 82 22.40 1.55 3.47
N ALA A 83 23.36 1.65 4.41
CA ALA A 83 24.66 0.99 4.31
C ALA A 83 24.68 -0.42 4.94
N ASP A 84 23.72 -0.72 5.80
CA ASP A 84 23.66 -1.92 6.62
C ASP A 84 23.11 -3.12 5.80
N ASP A 85 23.45 -4.34 6.19
CA ASP A 85 22.87 -5.56 5.58
C ASP A 85 21.78 -6.18 6.47
N THR A 86 21.55 -5.63 7.66
CA THR A 86 20.54 -6.11 8.60
C THR A 86 19.97 -4.94 9.40
N VAL A 87 18.64 -4.82 9.41
CA VAL A 87 17.93 -3.73 10.06
C VAL A 87 16.78 -4.28 10.90
N ILE A 88 16.62 -3.72 12.11
CA ILE A 88 15.45 -3.98 12.96
C ILE A 88 14.42 -2.90 12.64
N LEU A 89 13.18 -3.29 12.31
CA LEU A 89 12.14 -2.37 11.87
C LEU A 89 11.87 -1.26 12.87
N SER A 90 11.80 -1.57 14.17
CA SER A 90 11.62 -0.54 15.22
C SER A 90 12.68 0.57 15.19
N LYS A 91 13.94 0.24 14.84
CA LYS A 91 15.04 1.20 14.73
C LYS A 91 15.06 1.95 13.39
N LEU A 92 14.35 1.44 12.39
CA LEU A 92 14.31 2.00 11.04
C LEU A 92 13.35 3.20 10.92
N LYS A 93 12.34 3.28 11.80
CA LYS A 93 11.29 4.32 11.85
C LYS A 93 11.79 5.74 11.52
N ASP A 94 12.75 6.25 12.29
CA ASP A 94 13.17 7.65 12.18
C ASP A 94 13.97 7.95 10.91
N LYS A 95 14.70 6.94 10.40
CA LYS A 95 15.47 7.08 9.16
C LYS A 95 14.56 6.96 7.96
N PHE A 96 13.67 5.97 7.96
CA PHE A 96 12.80 5.69 6.81
C PHE A 96 11.68 6.71 6.64
N SER A 97 11.13 7.26 7.73
CA SER A 97 10.12 8.33 7.63
C SER A 97 10.61 9.53 6.81
N LYS A 98 11.92 9.82 6.82
CA LYS A 98 12.55 10.86 6.00
C LYS A 98 12.65 10.47 4.52
N GLU A 99 12.75 9.19 4.23
CA GLU A 99 12.84 8.64 2.87
C GLU A 99 11.47 8.27 2.27
N LEU A 100 10.43 8.13 3.09
CA LEU A 100 9.11 7.62 2.70
C LEU A 100 8.53 8.41 1.52
N GLU A 101 8.52 9.74 1.58
CA GLU A 101 8.00 10.56 0.48
C GLU A 101 8.79 10.35 -0.81
N ALA A 102 10.11 10.21 -0.73
CA ALA A 102 10.95 9.94 -1.90
C ALA A 102 10.71 8.54 -2.48
N VAL A 103 10.45 7.55 -1.62
CA VAL A 103 10.05 6.18 -2.01
C VAL A 103 8.69 6.20 -2.72
N LYS A 104 7.69 6.88 -2.15
CA LYS A 104 6.36 7.04 -2.78
C LYS A 104 6.45 7.77 -4.12
N ASP A 105 7.23 8.85 -4.16
CA ASP A 105 7.46 9.60 -5.40
C ASP A 105 8.13 8.75 -6.48
N SER A 106 9.03 7.83 -6.11
CA SER A 106 9.63 6.90 -7.06
C SER A 106 8.58 5.97 -7.68
N LEU A 107 7.65 5.44 -6.86
CA LEU A 107 6.58 4.60 -7.36
C LEU A 107 5.63 5.36 -8.30
N TYR A 108 5.23 6.58 -7.94
CA TYR A 108 4.42 7.41 -8.81
C TYR A 108 5.14 7.74 -10.13
N LYS A 109 6.46 7.95 -10.10
CA LYS A 109 7.26 8.16 -11.31
C LYS A 109 7.24 6.92 -12.19
N ASP A 110 7.41 5.72 -11.63
CA ASP A 110 7.44 4.48 -12.41
C ASP A 110 6.10 4.21 -13.10
N ILE A 111 4.97 4.29 -12.38
CA ILE A 111 3.65 4.04 -12.98
C ILE A 111 3.26 5.13 -14.00
N THR A 112 3.76 6.36 -13.84
CA THR A 112 3.60 7.43 -14.84
C THR A 112 4.48 7.17 -16.06
N ALA A 113 5.75 6.80 -15.87
CA ALA A 113 6.69 6.50 -16.95
C ALA A 113 6.27 5.28 -17.78
N LYS A 114 5.67 4.27 -17.13
CA LYS A 114 5.06 3.10 -17.79
C LYS A 114 3.74 3.43 -18.50
N GLY A 115 3.25 4.66 -18.39
CA GLY A 115 2.10 5.20 -19.15
C GLY A 115 0.73 4.86 -18.57
N TYR A 116 0.63 4.41 -17.31
CA TYR A 116 -0.67 4.14 -16.67
C TYR A 116 -1.39 5.42 -16.23
N PHE A 117 -0.62 6.46 -15.93
CA PHE A 117 -1.09 7.80 -15.57
C PHE A 117 -0.45 8.84 -16.49
N PRO A 118 -1.16 9.89 -16.95
CA PRO A 118 -0.59 10.92 -17.82
C PRO A 118 0.35 11.85 -17.05
N LYS A 119 0.15 11.99 -15.73
CA LYS A 119 0.98 12.77 -14.81
C LYS A 119 0.92 12.10 -13.43
N ASN A 120 1.87 12.45 -12.55
CA ASN A 120 1.88 11.98 -11.18
C ASN A 120 0.53 12.32 -10.47
N PRO A 121 -0.25 11.31 -10.06
CA PRO A 121 -1.60 11.51 -9.52
C PRO A 121 -1.61 12.24 -8.17
N ASP A 122 -0.61 12.01 -7.31
CA ASP A 122 -0.49 12.69 -6.01
C ASP A 122 -0.23 14.19 -6.18
N LYS A 123 0.68 14.57 -7.09
CA LYS A 123 0.97 15.97 -7.37
C LYS A 123 -0.23 16.70 -7.98
N LEU A 124 -0.99 16.02 -8.84
CA LEU A 124 -2.24 16.56 -9.37
C LEU A 124 -3.25 16.78 -8.25
N ARG A 125 -3.48 15.78 -7.41
CA ARG A 125 -4.42 15.89 -6.28
C ARG A 125 -4.04 17.03 -5.34
N LYS A 126 -2.79 17.07 -4.86
CA LYS A 126 -2.27 18.15 -3.98
C LYS A 126 -2.45 19.54 -4.61
N LYS A 127 -2.22 19.69 -5.92
CA LYS A 127 -2.44 20.96 -6.63
C LYS A 127 -3.90 21.41 -6.58
N TYR A 128 -4.84 20.55 -6.95
CA TYR A 128 -6.27 20.92 -6.98
C TYR A 128 -6.89 21.04 -5.59
N THR A 129 -6.48 20.21 -4.64
CA THR A 129 -6.84 20.36 -3.23
C THR A 129 -6.34 21.70 -2.68
N GLY A 130 -5.10 22.09 -2.98
CA GLY A 130 -4.55 23.39 -2.60
C GLY A 130 -5.30 24.58 -3.20
N ILE A 131 -5.66 24.50 -4.49
CA ILE A 131 -6.51 25.51 -5.15
C ILE A 131 -7.89 25.60 -4.48
N GLY A 132 -8.52 24.45 -4.19
CA GLY A 132 -9.82 24.41 -3.50
C GLY A 132 -9.77 25.06 -2.12
N ILE A 133 -8.75 24.72 -1.30
CA ILE A 133 -8.54 25.32 0.02
C ILE A 133 -8.27 26.83 -0.10
N PHE A 134 -7.47 27.25 -1.08
CA PHE A 134 -7.19 28.68 -1.29
C PHE A 134 -8.48 29.45 -1.62
N ILE A 135 -9.34 28.93 -2.50
CA ILE A 135 -10.62 29.56 -2.86
C ILE A 135 -11.58 29.59 -1.67
N LEU A 136 -11.52 28.59 -0.77
CA LEU A 136 -12.32 28.57 0.46
C LEU A 136 -11.83 29.58 1.50
N ALA A 137 -10.52 29.77 1.63
CA ALA A 137 -9.93 30.61 2.67
C ALA A 137 -9.74 32.08 2.26
N ALA A 138 -9.35 32.37 1.01
CA ALA A 138 -9.04 33.71 0.54
C ALA A 138 -10.21 34.73 0.70
N PRO A 139 -11.48 34.37 0.46
CA PRO A 139 -12.60 35.30 0.62
C PRO A 139 -12.81 35.80 2.05
N LEU A 140 -12.36 35.03 3.07
CA LEU A 140 -12.46 35.43 4.48
C LEU A 140 -11.64 36.69 4.79
N PHE A 141 -10.58 36.96 4.03
CA PHE A 141 -9.71 38.13 4.20
C PHE A 141 -10.23 39.39 3.51
N ILE A 142 -11.24 39.27 2.65
CA ILE A 142 -11.82 40.38 1.88
C ILE A 142 -13.32 40.55 2.13
N ILE A 143 -13.82 40.01 3.25
CA ILE A 143 -15.25 39.95 3.57
C ILE A 143 -15.92 41.32 3.59
N GLU A 144 -15.20 42.34 4.07
CA GLU A 144 -15.67 43.72 4.16
C GLU A 144 -15.79 44.41 2.79
N LEU A 145 -15.18 43.87 1.74
CA LEU A 145 -15.09 44.50 0.41
C LEU A 145 -16.15 44.03 -0.59
N ILE A 146 -16.52 42.74 -0.55
CA ILE A 146 -17.32 42.09 -1.62
C ILE A 146 -18.70 41.60 -1.18
N GLY A 147 -19.01 41.66 0.13
CA GLY A 147 -20.31 41.27 0.67
C GLY A 147 -20.53 39.75 0.78
N ILE A 148 -21.46 39.37 1.67
CA ILE A 148 -21.67 37.97 2.09
C ILE A 148 -22.13 37.07 0.93
N THR A 149 -22.96 37.58 0.02
CA THR A 149 -23.50 36.81 -1.11
C THR A 149 -22.40 36.40 -2.09
N ALA A 150 -21.45 37.29 -2.40
CA ALA A 150 -20.31 36.98 -3.26
C ALA A 150 -19.39 35.93 -2.63
N ILE A 151 -19.17 36.00 -1.32
CA ILE A 151 -18.35 35.05 -0.57
C ILE A 151 -18.96 33.65 -0.62
N LEU A 152 -20.27 33.53 -0.39
CA LEU A 152 -20.97 32.25 -0.46
C LEU A 152 -20.85 31.61 -1.85
N ALA A 153 -20.95 32.40 -2.92
CA ALA A 153 -20.77 31.91 -4.29
C ALA A 153 -19.33 31.41 -4.53
N ILE A 154 -18.32 32.17 -4.08
CA ILE A 154 -16.91 31.77 -4.21
C ILE A 154 -16.63 30.50 -3.38
N MET A 155 -17.11 30.43 -2.14
CA MET A 155 -16.94 29.26 -1.29
C MET A 155 -17.61 28.02 -1.89
N LEU A 156 -18.81 28.15 -2.47
CA LEU A 156 -19.47 27.04 -3.16
C LEU A 156 -18.63 26.54 -4.34
N SER A 157 -18.03 27.45 -5.12
CA SER A 157 -17.14 27.08 -6.22
C SER A 157 -15.85 26.40 -5.74
N GLY A 158 -15.25 26.91 -4.65
CA GLY A 158 -14.06 26.32 -4.03
C GLY A 158 -14.34 24.93 -3.45
N PHE A 159 -15.51 24.76 -2.83
CA PHE A 159 -15.99 23.48 -2.32
C PHE A 159 -16.16 22.47 -3.46
N MET A 160 -16.76 22.88 -4.58
CA MET A 160 -16.85 22.01 -5.77
C MET A 160 -15.47 21.59 -6.26
N ILE A 161 -14.53 22.52 -6.43
CA ILE A 161 -13.15 22.20 -6.87
C ILE A 161 -12.46 21.25 -5.87
N PHE A 162 -12.66 21.47 -4.57
CA PHE A 162 -12.15 20.61 -3.52
C PHE A 162 -12.72 19.18 -3.62
N VAL A 163 -14.03 19.03 -3.77
CA VAL A 163 -14.68 17.71 -3.95
C VAL A 163 -14.19 17.05 -5.24
N PHE A 164 -14.16 17.78 -6.35
CA PHE A 164 -13.67 17.24 -7.62
C PHE A 164 -12.20 16.86 -7.57
N SER A 165 -11.37 17.46 -6.70
CA SER A 165 -9.97 17.06 -6.53
C SER A 165 -9.79 15.60 -6.13
N PHE A 166 -10.78 14.98 -5.47
CA PHE A 166 -10.80 13.56 -5.13
C PHE A 166 -11.23 12.66 -6.30
N ILE A 167 -11.91 13.22 -7.30
CA ILE A 167 -12.54 12.47 -8.42
C ILE A 167 -11.76 12.68 -9.74
N ILE A 168 -10.70 13.51 -9.75
CA ILE A 168 -9.92 13.79 -10.96
C ILE A 168 -9.44 12.47 -11.57
N PRO A 169 -9.90 12.11 -12.77
CA PRO A 169 -9.51 10.87 -13.41
C PRO A 169 -8.03 10.96 -13.76
N SER A 170 -7.24 10.13 -13.10
CA SER A 170 -5.79 10.16 -13.27
C SER A 170 -5.27 9.06 -14.20
N LYS A 171 -6.12 8.15 -14.68
CA LYS A 171 -5.68 7.02 -15.51
C LYS A 171 -5.70 7.33 -17.01
N THR A 172 -4.71 6.81 -17.73
CA THR A 172 -4.72 6.75 -19.20
C THR A 172 -5.61 5.59 -19.69
N LYS A 173 -5.84 5.47 -21.01
CA LYS A 173 -6.49 4.28 -21.59
C LYS A 173 -5.79 2.98 -21.17
N LYS A 174 -4.45 2.98 -21.15
CA LYS A 174 -3.65 1.84 -20.66
C LYS A 174 -3.95 1.56 -19.18
N GLY A 175 -3.92 2.60 -18.33
CA GLY A 175 -4.25 2.48 -16.90
C GLY A 175 -5.65 1.91 -16.63
N VAL A 176 -6.65 2.31 -17.40
CA VAL A 176 -8.03 1.79 -17.27
C VAL A 176 -8.09 0.30 -17.63
N LEU A 177 -7.52 -0.09 -18.77
CA LEU A 177 -7.48 -1.51 -19.19
C LEU A 177 -6.69 -2.37 -18.19
N THR A 178 -5.57 -1.87 -17.67
CA THR A 178 -4.80 -2.57 -16.64
C THR A 178 -5.59 -2.69 -15.34
N LYS A 179 -6.39 -1.69 -14.96
CA LYS A 179 -7.28 -1.79 -13.80
C LYS A 179 -8.35 -2.87 -13.99
N GLU A 180 -8.94 -2.98 -15.17
CA GLU A 180 -9.89 -4.08 -15.48
C GLU A 180 -9.21 -5.45 -15.41
N TYR A 181 -7.97 -5.55 -15.88
CA TYR A 181 -7.18 -6.77 -15.74
C TYR A 181 -6.91 -7.10 -14.26
N ILE A 182 -6.52 -6.09 -13.46
CA ILE A 182 -6.29 -6.24 -12.01
C ILE A 182 -7.58 -6.71 -11.33
N MET A 183 -8.75 -6.22 -11.75
CA MET A 183 -10.04 -6.69 -11.24
C MET A 183 -10.23 -8.19 -11.47
N GLY A 184 -10.02 -8.67 -12.70
CA GLY A 184 -10.10 -10.10 -13.00
C GLY A 184 -9.06 -10.94 -12.24
N PHE A 185 -7.85 -10.39 -12.03
CA PHE A 185 -6.84 -11.04 -11.21
C PHE A 185 -7.24 -11.10 -9.72
N LYS A 186 -7.84 -10.04 -9.18
CA LYS A 186 -8.40 -10.02 -7.82
C LYS A 186 -9.49 -11.08 -7.67
N GLU A 187 -10.42 -11.15 -8.62
CA GLU A 187 -11.48 -12.16 -8.65
C GLU A 187 -10.88 -13.58 -8.62
N TYR A 188 -9.84 -13.84 -9.42
CA TYR A 188 -9.12 -15.11 -9.38
C TYR A 188 -8.52 -15.42 -8.00
N LEU A 189 -7.85 -14.45 -7.35
CA LEU A 189 -7.26 -14.67 -6.03
C LEU A 189 -8.31 -14.91 -4.93
N SER A 190 -9.54 -14.42 -5.11
CA SER A 190 -10.66 -14.63 -4.19
C SER A 190 -11.46 -15.91 -4.44
N MET A 191 -11.21 -16.65 -5.52
CA MET A 191 -12.06 -17.78 -5.91
C MET A 191 -11.88 -19.02 -5.06
N VAL A 192 -13.00 -19.65 -4.70
CA VAL A 192 -12.98 -20.96 -4.05
C VAL A 192 -12.69 -22.05 -5.11
N GLU A 193 -12.08 -23.16 -4.69
CA GLU A 193 -11.62 -24.24 -5.56
C GLU A 193 -12.68 -24.81 -6.53
N LYS A 194 -13.95 -24.84 -6.11
CA LYS A 194 -15.07 -25.27 -6.98
C LYS A 194 -15.30 -24.32 -8.16
N ASP A 195 -15.06 -23.02 -7.97
CA ASP A 195 -15.20 -22.01 -9.02
C ASP A 195 -13.96 -21.91 -9.91
N ARG A 196 -12.81 -22.41 -9.44
CA ARG A 196 -11.55 -22.46 -10.20
C ARG A 196 -11.65 -23.30 -11.48
N ILE A 197 -12.50 -24.31 -11.51
CA ILE A 197 -12.74 -25.17 -12.68
C ILE A 197 -13.28 -24.36 -13.86
N LYS A 198 -13.94 -23.22 -13.61
CA LYS A 198 -14.45 -22.31 -14.65
C LYS A 198 -13.31 -21.59 -15.41
N PHE A 199 -12.07 -21.68 -14.93
CA PHE A 199 -10.91 -20.99 -15.49
C PHE A 199 -9.99 -21.95 -16.23
N PHE A 200 -10.12 -21.97 -17.55
CA PHE A 200 -9.15 -22.63 -18.43
C PHE A 200 -7.77 -21.96 -18.26
N ASN A 201 -6.75 -22.74 -17.87
CA ASN A 201 -5.35 -22.31 -17.63
C ASN A 201 -5.05 -21.64 -16.28
N ALA A 202 -5.80 -21.94 -15.22
CA ALA A 202 -5.39 -21.53 -13.87
C ALA A 202 -3.98 -22.11 -13.53
N PRO A 203 -3.07 -21.33 -12.91
CA PRO A 203 -1.75 -21.78 -12.48
C PRO A 203 -1.77 -23.09 -11.68
N GLU A 204 -0.69 -23.83 -11.60
CA GLU A 204 -0.66 -25.00 -10.71
C GLU A 204 -0.75 -24.57 -9.24
N LYS A 205 -1.48 -25.33 -8.42
CA LYS A 205 -1.49 -25.13 -6.97
C LYS A 205 -0.19 -25.69 -6.38
N ASN A 206 0.84 -24.85 -6.32
CA ASN A 206 2.10 -25.19 -5.68
C ASN A 206 2.54 -24.09 -4.68
N PRO A 207 3.43 -24.44 -3.73
CA PRO A 207 4.03 -23.50 -2.77
C PRO A 207 4.54 -22.20 -3.39
N GLU A 208 5.26 -22.30 -4.51
CA GLU A 208 5.87 -21.14 -5.17
C GLU A 208 4.82 -20.14 -5.70
N THR A 209 3.70 -20.64 -6.24
CA THR A 209 2.60 -19.82 -6.72
C THR A 209 1.89 -19.12 -5.57
N PHE A 210 1.72 -19.82 -4.44
CA PHE A 210 1.17 -19.22 -3.22
C PHE A 210 2.02 -18.04 -2.75
N GLU A 211 3.32 -18.28 -2.57
CA GLU A 211 4.27 -17.25 -2.14
C GLU A 211 4.32 -16.07 -3.11
N LYS A 212 4.38 -16.35 -4.42
CA LYS A 212 4.42 -15.33 -5.48
C LYS A 212 3.20 -14.41 -5.44
N PHE A 213 2.00 -14.97 -5.30
CA PHE A 213 0.75 -14.19 -5.35
C PHE A 213 0.29 -13.65 -4.00
N LEU A 214 0.88 -14.10 -2.89
CA LEU A 214 0.55 -13.60 -1.55
C LEU A 214 0.68 -12.07 -1.46
N SER A 215 1.81 -11.53 -1.92
CA SER A 215 2.06 -10.08 -1.89
C SER A 215 1.05 -9.29 -2.72
N TYR A 216 0.58 -9.84 -3.84
CA TYR A 216 -0.47 -9.24 -4.65
C TYR A 216 -1.85 -9.31 -3.98
N ALA A 217 -2.16 -10.46 -3.36
CA ALA A 217 -3.41 -10.64 -2.62
C ALA A 217 -3.52 -9.65 -1.45
N MET A 218 -2.40 -9.38 -0.76
CA MET A 218 -2.34 -8.39 0.33
C MET A 218 -2.68 -6.98 -0.14
N VAL A 219 -2.16 -6.57 -1.29
CA VAL A 219 -2.45 -5.23 -1.85
C VAL A 219 -3.90 -5.11 -2.30
N LEU A 220 -4.45 -6.19 -2.86
CA LEU A 220 -5.83 -6.26 -3.34
C LEU A 220 -6.85 -6.53 -2.22
N GLY A 221 -6.38 -6.84 -1.00
CA GLY A 221 -7.16 -7.09 0.20
C GLY A 221 -7.93 -8.41 0.15
N VAL A 222 -7.34 -9.47 -0.41
CA VAL A 222 -7.95 -10.80 -0.61
C VAL A 222 -7.00 -11.93 -0.17
N GLU A 223 -6.06 -11.62 0.72
CA GLU A 223 -5.02 -12.55 1.16
C GLU A 223 -5.54 -13.68 2.04
N LYS A 224 -6.65 -13.47 2.76
CA LYS A 224 -7.27 -14.52 3.59
C LYS A 224 -7.89 -15.60 2.70
N GLU A 225 -8.67 -15.18 1.72
CA GLU A 225 -9.28 -16.02 0.70
C GLU A 225 -8.20 -16.77 -0.09
N TRP A 226 -7.10 -16.08 -0.43
CA TRP A 226 -5.96 -16.70 -1.09
C TRP A 226 -5.28 -17.78 -0.22
N ALA A 227 -5.05 -17.49 1.07
CA ALA A 227 -4.41 -18.43 1.99
C ALA A 227 -5.23 -19.68 2.27
N GLU A 228 -6.56 -19.55 2.33
CA GLU A 228 -7.45 -20.68 2.52
C GLU A 228 -7.31 -21.73 1.40
N GLN A 229 -7.03 -21.31 0.17
CA GLN A 229 -6.87 -22.22 -0.98
C GLN A 229 -5.63 -23.12 -0.90
N PHE A 230 -4.66 -22.78 -0.06
CA PHE A 230 -3.36 -23.48 0.07
C PHE A 230 -3.16 -24.14 1.44
N LYS A 231 -4.18 -24.12 2.31
CA LYS A 231 -4.13 -24.67 3.67
C LYS A 231 -3.66 -26.13 3.74
N GLU A 232 -4.00 -26.94 2.74
CA GLU A 232 -3.69 -28.38 2.70
C GLU A 232 -2.40 -28.72 1.93
N ILE A 233 -1.90 -27.78 1.11
CA ILE A 233 -0.79 -28.00 0.19
C ILE A 233 0.51 -27.40 0.73
N TYR A 234 0.42 -26.25 1.39
CA TYR A 234 1.58 -25.51 1.89
C TYR A 234 1.90 -25.95 3.32
N ASN A 235 2.88 -26.84 3.50
CA ASN A 235 3.17 -27.48 4.79
C ASN A 235 4.53 -27.12 5.39
N GLN A 236 5.24 -26.16 4.80
CA GLN A 236 6.59 -25.78 5.21
C GLN A 236 6.77 -24.26 5.18
N ASN A 237 7.59 -23.74 6.10
CA ASN A 237 7.93 -22.32 6.17
C ASN A 237 8.60 -21.86 4.87
N PRO A 238 8.25 -20.67 4.34
CA PRO A 238 8.95 -20.11 3.20
C PRO A 238 10.42 -19.86 3.56
N SER A 239 11.33 -20.06 2.61
CA SER A 239 12.77 -19.82 2.85
C SER A 239 13.10 -18.36 3.22
N TRP A 240 12.27 -17.42 2.78
CA TRP A 240 12.43 -15.98 3.02
C TRP A 240 11.81 -15.50 4.34
N TYR A 241 11.04 -16.34 5.05
CA TYR A 241 10.42 -16.00 6.34
C TYR A 241 10.88 -16.95 7.44
N GLU A 242 11.26 -16.39 8.58
CA GLU A 242 11.70 -17.15 9.75
C GLU A 242 10.92 -16.70 10.98
N ASP A 243 10.28 -17.67 11.64
CA ASP A 243 9.61 -17.47 12.93
C ASP A 243 10.38 -18.21 14.02
N SER A 244 10.99 -17.46 14.94
CA SER A 244 11.79 -18.02 16.04
C SER A 244 10.95 -18.59 17.18
N SER A 245 9.61 -18.51 17.13
CA SER A 245 8.72 -18.96 18.21
C SER A 245 8.55 -20.49 18.33
N GLY A 246 9.09 -21.27 17.39
CA GLY A 246 9.04 -22.74 17.43
C GLY A 246 7.66 -23.36 17.18
N VAL A 247 6.67 -22.57 16.73
CA VAL A 247 5.33 -23.04 16.39
C VAL A 247 5.35 -23.81 15.06
N ALA A 248 4.61 -24.92 14.99
CA ALA A 248 4.46 -25.69 13.76
C ALA A 248 3.84 -24.85 12.63
N PHE A 249 4.34 -25.04 11.42
CA PHE A 249 3.89 -24.25 10.27
C PHE A 249 2.42 -24.48 9.94
N ASN A 250 1.68 -23.40 9.70
CA ASN A 250 0.30 -23.43 9.24
C ASN A 250 0.07 -22.26 8.27
N PRO A 251 -0.43 -22.47 7.03
CA PRO A 251 -0.60 -21.40 6.03
C PRO A 251 -1.49 -20.24 6.45
N VAL A 252 -2.55 -20.54 7.20
CA VAL A 252 -3.49 -19.51 7.68
C VAL A 252 -2.84 -18.67 8.77
N LEU A 253 -2.14 -19.32 9.72
CA LEU A 253 -1.37 -18.62 10.76
C LEU A 253 -0.22 -17.81 10.15
N PHE A 254 0.47 -18.38 9.16
CA PHE A 254 1.52 -17.71 8.42
C PHE A 254 1.00 -16.44 7.73
N THR A 255 -0.14 -16.52 7.04
CA THR A 255 -0.77 -15.35 6.41
C THR A 255 -1.16 -14.31 7.45
N ALA A 256 -1.68 -14.72 8.61
CA ALA A 256 -1.94 -13.81 9.73
C ALA A 256 -0.65 -13.13 10.26
N ASN A 257 0.46 -13.87 10.34
CA ASN A 257 1.76 -13.33 10.73
C ASN A 257 2.30 -12.34 9.68
N VAL A 258 2.20 -12.65 8.38
CA VAL A 258 2.61 -11.76 7.29
C VAL A 258 1.75 -10.50 7.24
N ASN A 259 0.45 -10.61 7.53
CA ASN A 259 -0.44 -9.45 7.68
C ASN A 259 -0.09 -8.60 8.90
N SER A 260 0.27 -9.24 10.01
CA SER A 260 0.76 -8.56 11.21
C SER A 260 2.06 -7.82 10.93
N PHE A 261 2.99 -8.46 10.21
CA PHE A 261 4.21 -7.84 9.69
C PHE A 261 3.90 -6.64 8.79
N SER A 262 2.98 -6.79 7.83
CA SER A 262 2.62 -5.74 6.88
C SER A 262 2.03 -4.53 7.59
N SER A 263 1.10 -4.75 8.51
CA SER A 263 0.47 -3.71 9.32
C SER A 263 1.49 -3.02 10.22
N TYR A 264 2.35 -3.79 10.90
CA TYR A 264 3.42 -3.26 11.74
C TYR A 264 4.40 -2.41 10.92
N THR A 265 4.86 -2.92 9.79
CA THR A 265 5.77 -2.25 8.88
C THR A 265 5.15 -0.96 8.35
N GLY A 266 3.92 -1.02 7.83
CA GLY A 266 3.20 0.16 7.35
C GLY A 266 3.10 1.27 8.40
N ASN A 267 2.80 0.91 9.65
CA ASN A 267 2.74 1.85 10.77
C ASN A 267 4.11 2.42 11.14
N ILE A 268 5.14 1.57 11.23
CA ILE A 268 6.50 1.98 11.60
C ILE A 268 7.10 2.92 10.55
N LEU A 269 6.95 2.59 9.26
CA LEU A 269 7.53 3.37 8.16
C LEU A 269 6.88 4.75 8.01
N SER A 270 5.61 4.90 8.40
CA SER A 270 4.91 6.20 8.35
C SER A 270 4.89 6.97 9.66
N SER A 271 5.40 6.39 10.74
CA SER A 271 5.39 7.07 12.02
C SER A 271 6.44 8.17 12.03
N THR A 272 6.00 9.41 12.23
CA THR A 272 6.91 10.54 12.46
C THR A 272 7.63 10.38 13.81
N PRO A 273 8.85 10.91 13.96
CA PRO A 273 9.52 10.99 15.25
C PRO A 273 8.62 11.72 16.24
N SER A 274 8.52 11.22 17.48
CA SER A 274 7.83 11.92 18.55
C SER A 274 8.69 13.09 19.03
N SER A 275 8.58 14.25 18.39
CA SER A 275 9.08 15.50 18.98
C SER A 275 8.06 16.01 19.99
N SER A 276 8.46 16.04 21.26
CA SER A 276 7.80 16.79 22.32
C SER A 276 7.67 18.28 21.95
N GLY A 277 6.44 18.79 21.93
CA GLY A 277 6.11 20.21 22.06
C GLY A 277 5.77 20.98 20.77
N SER A 278 4.48 21.21 20.51
CA SER A 278 3.86 22.55 20.45
C SER A 278 2.42 22.42 19.89
N GLY A 279 1.47 23.08 20.56
CA GLY A 279 0.03 22.92 20.33
C GLY A 279 -0.46 23.43 18.97
N GLY A 280 -1.51 22.77 18.48
CA GLY A 280 -2.32 23.21 17.34
C GLY A 280 -3.60 22.38 17.31
N GLY A 281 -4.72 23.00 17.65
CA GLY A 281 -6.01 22.34 17.84
C GLY A 281 -6.50 21.62 16.58
N GLY A 282 -6.81 20.33 16.73
CA GLY A 282 -7.54 19.55 15.73
C GLY A 282 -9.04 19.70 15.95
N PHE A 283 -9.74 20.25 14.97
CA PHE A 283 -11.19 20.22 14.90
C PHE A 283 -11.65 18.78 14.65
N SER A 284 -12.31 18.18 15.65
CA SER A 284 -13.05 16.93 15.50
C SER A 284 -14.33 17.19 14.70
N GLY A 285 -14.30 16.89 13.40
CA GLY A 285 -15.51 16.81 12.57
C GLY A 285 -16.32 15.58 12.98
N GLY A 286 -17.44 15.81 13.67
CA GLY A 286 -18.37 14.78 14.11
C GLY A 286 -19.01 14.04 12.93
N GLY A 287 -19.01 12.71 13.02
CA GLY A 287 -19.75 11.85 12.10
C GLY A 287 -21.26 12.00 12.32
N PHE A 288 -21.98 12.31 11.24
CA PHE A 288 -23.43 12.21 11.21
C PHE A 288 -23.82 10.74 11.01
N GLY A 289 -24.23 10.09 12.10
CA GLY A 289 -24.93 8.81 12.07
C GLY A 289 -26.39 9.03 11.71
N GLY A 290 -26.76 8.70 10.47
CA GLY A 290 -28.15 8.64 10.04
C GLY A 290 -28.75 7.29 10.41
N GLY A 291 -29.55 7.28 11.49
CA GLY A 291 -30.41 6.15 11.84
C GLY A 291 -31.60 6.06 10.88
N GLY A 292 -31.83 4.88 10.33
CA GLY A 292 -33.08 4.49 9.69
C GLY A 292 -33.79 3.46 10.57
N GLY A 293 -34.73 3.93 11.40
CA GLY A 293 -35.89 3.12 11.78
C GLY A 293 -36.70 2.86 10.51
N GLY A 294 -37.39 1.74 10.34
CA GLY A 294 -38.17 1.01 11.31
C GLY A 294 -39.41 0.59 10.54
N SER A 295 -39.82 -0.65 10.75
CA SER A 295 -41.10 -1.25 10.35
C SER A 295 -42.27 -0.24 10.40
N TRP A 296 -43.22 -0.36 9.48
CA TRP A 296 -44.62 -0.76 9.68
C TRP A 296 -45.29 -0.84 8.31
#